data_AF-A0A3C1G032-F1
#
_entry.id   AF-A0A3C1G032-F1
#
_cell.length_a   1.000
_cell.length_b   1.000
_cell.length_c   1.000
_cell.angle_alpha   90.00
_cell.angle_beta   90.00
_cell.angle_gamma   90.00
#
_symmetry.space_group_name_H-M   'P 1'
#
loop_
_entity.id
_entity.type
_entity.pdbx_description
1 polymer ?
#
loop_
_entity_poly.entity_id
_entity_poly.type
_entity_poly.pdbx_seq_one_letter_code
_entity_poly.pdbx_strand_id
1 'polypeptide(L)'
;MKDEKERDLKEIISRRIEFFKKKPEAAIYKPKVSSKHVKGLYTETKVREHLVQSDYGEAAGGTNLAPNPIELLLSAIGSCIEAA
;
A
#
# COMPACT_ATOMS: atom_id res chain seq x y z
N MET A 1 28.43 3.60 -9.68
CA MET A 1 26.99 3.63 -10.05
C MET A 1 26.43 4.89 -9.45
N LYS A 2 25.82 5.75 -10.27
CA LYS A 2 25.64 7.20 -10.02
C LYS A 2 24.89 7.52 -8.73
N ASP A 3 25.38 8.55 -8.05
CA ASP A 3 24.75 9.28 -6.95
C ASP A 3 23.32 9.70 -7.34
N GLU A 4 22.31 8.97 -6.88
CA GLU A 4 20.97 9.53 -6.74
C GLU A 4 21.02 10.49 -5.55
N LYS A 5 21.20 11.79 -5.82
CA LYS A 5 21.08 12.84 -4.81
C LYS A 5 19.77 12.65 -4.06
N GLU A 6 19.86 12.27 -2.79
CA GLU A 6 18.77 12.29 -1.84
C GLU A 6 18.18 13.69 -1.85
N ARG A 7 16.98 13.83 -2.39
CA ARG A 7 16.29 15.13 -2.49
C ARG A 7 15.75 15.48 -1.11
N ASP A 8 16.00 16.71 -0.67
CA ASP A 8 15.50 17.19 0.60
C ASP A 8 13.97 17.08 0.66
N LEU A 9 13.46 16.43 1.72
CA LEU A 9 12.04 16.16 1.89
C LEU A 9 11.21 17.44 1.87
N LYS A 10 11.73 18.53 2.44
CA LYS A 10 11.06 19.84 2.43
C LYS A 10 10.88 20.38 1.02
N GLU A 11 11.87 20.19 0.15
CA GLU A 11 11.79 20.59 -1.26
C GLU A 11 10.68 19.81 -2.00
N ILE A 12 10.63 18.49 -1.79
CA ILE A 12 9.62 17.60 -2.39
C ILE A 12 8.21 18.04 -1.97
N ILE A 13 8.01 18.29 -0.67
CA ILE A 13 6.71 18.71 -0.13
C ILE A 13 6.31 20.09 -0.66
N SER A 14 7.20 21.07 -0.59
CA SER A 14 6.93 22.45 -1.01
C SER A 14 6.51 22.51 -2.48
N ARG A 15 7.23 21.78 -3.35
CA ARG A 15 6.91 21.69 -4.78
C ARG A 15 5.54 21.06 -5.04
N ARG A 16 5.16 20.02 -4.29
CA ARG A 16 3.83 19.41 -4.41
C ARG A 16 2.73 20.37 -3.96
N ILE A 17 2.93 21.09 -2.86
CA ILE A 17 1.98 22.09 -2.37
C ILE A 17 1.73 23.16 -3.42
N GLU A 18 2.79 23.74 -3.99
CA GLU A 18 2.66 24.76 -5.04
C GLU A 18 1.94 24.23 -6.28
N PHE A 19 2.24 23.00 -6.67
CA PHE A 19 1.58 22.34 -7.81
C PHE A 19 0.08 22.17 -7.57
N PHE A 20 -0.33 21.67 -6.39
CA PHE A 20 -1.74 21.49 -6.07
C PHE A 20 -2.49 22.80 -5.86
N LYS A 21 -1.83 23.87 -5.38
CA LYS A 21 -2.42 25.22 -5.35
C LYS A 21 -2.79 25.72 -6.75
N LYS A 22 -1.98 25.40 -7.76
CA LYS A 22 -2.23 25.79 -9.16
C LYS A 22 -3.21 24.85 -9.86
N LYS A 23 -3.21 23.57 -9.48
CA LYS A 23 -3.99 22.50 -10.12
C LYS A 23 -4.63 21.56 -9.08
N PRO A 24 -5.70 21.99 -8.39
CA PRO A 24 -6.29 21.25 -7.26
C PRO A 24 -6.78 19.84 -7.64
N GLU A 25 -7.27 19.65 -8.86
CA GLU A 25 -7.75 18.35 -9.35
C GLU A 25 -6.62 17.30 -9.43
N ALA A 26 -5.36 17.74 -9.53
CA ALA A 26 -4.23 16.83 -9.52
C ALA A 26 -3.92 16.25 -8.13
N ALA A 27 -4.51 16.80 -7.07
CA ALA A 27 -4.43 16.23 -5.72
C ALA A 27 -5.38 15.03 -5.52
N ILE A 28 -6.30 14.79 -6.46
CA ILE A 28 -7.25 13.68 -6.37
C ILE A 28 -6.53 12.37 -6.67
N TYR A 29 -6.29 11.57 -5.62
CA TYR A 29 -5.77 10.22 -5.73
C TYR A 29 -6.89 9.19 -5.66
N LYS A 30 -7.00 8.31 -6.67
CA LYS A 30 -8.01 7.25 -6.76
C LYS A 30 -7.32 5.88 -6.85
N PRO A 31 -6.82 5.33 -5.74
CA PRO A 31 -6.20 4.01 -5.74
C PRO A 31 -7.21 2.96 -6.18
N LYS A 32 -6.74 1.97 -6.95
CA LYS A 32 -7.53 0.81 -7.35
C LYS A 32 -6.76 -0.45 -7.03
N VAL A 33 -7.47 -1.45 -6.55
CA VAL A 33 -6.97 -2.80 -6.30
C VAL A 33 -7.98 -3.80 -6.87
N SER A 34 -7.50 -5.00 -7.20
CA SER A 34 -8.36 -6.10 -7.64
C SER A 34 -8.02 -7.33 -6.82
N SER A 35 -9.02 -7.87 -6.12
CA SER A 35 -8.86 -9.05 -5.29
C SER A 35 -9.57 -10.24 -5.92
N LYS A 36 -8.99 -11.42 -5.77
CA LYS A 36 -9.62 -12.69 -6.13
C LYS A 36 -9.45 -13.68 -4.98
N HIS A 37 -10.51 -14.45 -4.76
CA HIS A 37 -10.41 -15.70 -4.01
C HIS A 37 -9.68 -16.74 -4.87
N VAL A 38 -8.75 -17.48 -4.26
CA VAL A 38 -7.99 -18.50 -4.99
C VAL A 38 -8.37 -19.90 -4.51
N LYS A 39 -8.33 -20.15 -3.20
CA LYS A 39 -8.70 -21.44 -2.58
C LYS A 39 -8.88 -21.28 -1.08
N GLY A 40 -9.79 -22.04 -0.46
CA GLY A 40 -9.94 -22.07 1.00
C GLY A 40 -10.11 -20.67 1.60
N LEU A 41 -9.21 -20.28 2.52
CA LEU A 41 -9.16 -18.92 3.08
C LEU A 41 -8.09 -18.02 2.44
N TYR A 42 -7.43 -18.51 1.39
CA TYR A 42 -6.34 -17.83 0.70
C TYR A 42 -6.87 -16.95 -0.46
N THR A 43 -6.44 -15.69 -0.46
CA THR A 43 -6.79 -14.68 -1.46
C THR A 43 -5.56 -13.95 -2.00
N GLU A 44 -5.69 -13.39 -3.20
CA GLU A 44 -4.66 -12.59 -3.85
C GLU A 44 -5.24 -11.24 -4.26
N THR A 45 -4.58 -10.15 -3.84
CA THR A 45 -4.95 -8.79 -4.19
C THR A 45 -3.84 -8.13 -4.99
N LYS A 46 -4.15 -7.75 -6.24
CA LYS A 46 -3.23 -6.98 -7.09
C LYS A 46 -3.29 -5.51 -6.72
N VAL A 47 -2.14 -4.95 -6.36
CA VAL A 47 -1.94 -3.54 -5.98
C VAL A 47 -0.83 -2.97 -6.86
N ARG A 48 -1.20 -2.28 -7.94
CA ARG A 48 -0.26 -1.88 -9.02
C ARG A 48 0.51 -3.10 -9.57
N GLU A 49 1.83 -3.09 -9.53
CA GLU A 49 2.74 -4.19 -9.89
C GLU A 49 2.94 -5.22 -8.77
N HIS A 50 2.42 -4.97 -7.58
CA HIS A 50 2.61 -5.86 -6.42
C HIS A 50 1.42 -6.82 -6.23
N LEU A 51 1.72 -7.95 -5.61
CA LEU A 51 0.74 -8.94 -5.17
C LEU A 51 0.75 -8.99 -3.64
N VAL A 52 -0.40 -8.71 -3.04
CA VAL A 52 -0.63 -8.90 -1.60
C VAL A 52 -1.40 -10.19 -1.42
N GLN A 53 -0.81 -11.12 -0.70
CA GLN A 53 -1.41 -12.42 -0.39
C GLN A 53 -2.04 -12.34 1.00
N SER A 54 -3.17 -13.01 1.20
CA SER A 54 -3.78 -13.14 2.52
C SER A 54 -4.33 -14.53 2.74
N ASP A 55 -4.19 -15.04 3.97
CA ASP A 55 -4.64 -16.36 4.40
C ASP A 55 -4.97 -16.34 5.90
N TYR A 56 -5.33 -17.46 6.49
CA TYR A 56 -5.40 -17.60 7.95
C TYR A 56 -4.41 -18.66 8.44
N GLY A 57 -4.05 -18.58 9.71
CA GLY A 57 -3.30 -19.66 10.37
C GLY A 57 -4.10 -20.97 10.41
N GLU A 58 -3.41 -22.09 10.54
CA GLU A 58 -4.03 -23.44 10.54
C GLU A 58 -5.11 -23.59 11.63
N ALA A 59 -4.89 -23.00 12.82
CA ALA A 59 -5.85 -23.02 13.93
C ALA A 59 -7.19 -22.33 13.61
N ALA A 60 -7.21 -21.44 12.62
CA ALA A 60 -8.39 -20.76 12.11
C ALA A 60 -8.91 -21.37 10.79
N GLY A 61 -8.37 -22.54 10.38
CA GLY A 61 -8.78 -23.27 9.19
C GLY A 61 -8.10 -22.82 7.88
N GLY A 62 -7.06 -21.99 7.95
CA GLY A 62 -6.27 -21.57 6.79
C GLY A 62 -5.03 -22.44 6.56
N THR A 63 -4.13 -21.98 5.69
CA THR A 63 -2.88 -22.71 5.34
C THR A 63 -1.61 -22.05 5.84
N ASN A 64 -1.73 -20.96 6.59
CA ASN A 64 -0.63 -20.17 7.13
C ASN A 64 0.40 -19.73 6.07
N LEU A 65 -0.03 -19.56 4.81
CA LEU A 65 0.84 -19.17 3.68
C LEU A 65 1.00 -17.65 3.56
N ALA A 66 0.17 -16.87 4.24
CA ALA A 66 0.19 -15.42 4.25
C ALA A 66 -0.45 -14.87 5.54
N PRO A 67 -0.20 -13.59 5.89
CA PRO A 67 -0.88 -12.94 7.00
C PRO A 67 -2.39 -12.86 6.77
N ASN A 68 -3.14 -12.76 7.87
CA ASN A 68 -4.58 -12.61 7.77
C ASN A 68 -5.00 -11.19 7.36
N PRO A 69 -6.23 -11.02 6.82
CA PRO A 69 -6.68 -9.72 6.33
C PRO A 69 -6.63 -8.62 7.39
N ILE A 70 -6.80 -8.99 8.67
CA ILE A 70 -6.78 -8.05 9.80
C ILE A 70 -5.35 -7.59 10.07
N GLU A 71 -4.37 -8.49 10.07
CA GLU A 71 -2.95 -8.16 10.19
C GLU A 71 -2.49 -7.24 9.06
N LEU A 72 -2.93 -7.51 7.82
CA LEU A 72 -2.65 -6.65 6.67
C LEU A 72 -3.29 -5.27 6.79
N LEU A 73 -4.52 -5.18 7.30
CA LEU A 73 -5.18 -3.90 7.58
C LEU A 73 -4.41 -3.09 8.63
N LEU A 74 -4.01 -3.72 9.74
CA LEU A 74 -3.24 -3.07 10.79
C LEU A 74 -1.85 -2.64 10.29
N SER A 75 -1.20 -3.45 9.46
CA SER A 75 0.07 -3.09 8.80
C SER A 75 -0.08 -1.87 7.89
N ALA A 76 -1.16 -1.79 7.11
CA ALA A 76 -1.45 -0.63 6.27
C ALA A 76 -1.69 0.65 7.11
N ILE A 77 -2.44 0.53 8.22
CA ILE A 77 -2.67 1.64 9.15
C ILE A 77 -1.34 2.10 9.77
N GLY A 78 -0.53 1.18 10.29
CA GLY A 78 0.78 1.50 10.86
C GLY A 78 1.67 2.21 9.85
N SER A 79 1.72 1.72 8.61
CA SER A 79 2.49 2.35 7.54
C SER A 79 2.02 3.77 7.22
N CYS A 80 0.70 4.04 7.24
CA CYS A 80 0.16 5.38 7.04
C CYS A 80 0.56 6.36 8.16
N ILE A 81 0.69 5.88 9.40
CA ILE A 81 1.09 6.71 10.54
C ILE A 81 2.58 7.05 10.45
N GLU A 82 3.42 6.06 10.16
CA GLU A 82 4.88 6.27 10.04
C GLU A 82 5.26 7.11 8.80
N ALA A 83 4.43 7.08 7.75
CA ALA A 83 4.65 7.83 6.52
C ALA A 83 4.00 9.23 6.50
N ALA A 84 3.35 9.65 7.61
CA ALA A 84 2.73 10.96 7.77
C ALA A 84 3.72 12.03 8.26
#